data_AF-A0AAV5KHU3-F1
#
_entry.id   AF-A0AAV5KHU3-F1
#
_cell.length_a   1.000
_cell.length_b   1.000
_cell.length_c   1.000
_cell.angle_alpha   90.00
_cell.angle_beta   90.00
_cell.angle_gamma   90.00
#
_symmetry.space_group_name_H-M   'P 1'
#
loop_
_entity.id
_entity.type
_entity.pdbx_description
1 polymer ?
#
loop_
_entity_poly.entity_id
_entity_poly.type
_entity_poly.pdbx_seq_one_letter_code
_entity_poly.pdbx_strand_id
1 'polypeptide(L)'
;MTEFIVKGKSQMPASGVDWWEAVNPLMKLGLLHWIGAAIFFWGWIHQRRCHVILGSLRSRPGEIDKYVIPRGDWFEIVSSPHYLAEIVIYVGLLIASGGDLTVWLPLGFVVANLAFAAAETHRWYHSKFDNYPRNRRAIIPYVY
;
A
#
# COMPACT_ATOMS: atom_id res chain seq x y z
N MET A 1 -0.73 -55.28 -49.60
CA MET A 1 -1.28 -54.92 -48.28
C MET A 1 -0.36 -53.85 -47.72
N THR A 2 -0.92 -52.68 -47.45
CA THR A 2 -0.25 -51.39 -47.28
C THR A 2 0.16 -51.19 -45.82
N GLU A 3 1.35 -50.66 -45.56
CA GLU A 3 1.62 -50.01 -44.27
C GLU A 3 2.53 -48.80 -44.46
N PHE A 4 1.91 -47.62 -44.53
CA PHE A 4 2.59 -46.33 -44.49
C PHE A 4 2.81 -45.96 -43.02
N ILE A 5 4.05 -46.08 -42.53
CA ILE A 5 4.42 -45.53 -41.22
C ILE A 5 4.70 -44.03 -41.39
N VAL A 6 3.69 -43.21 -41.08
CA VAL A 6 3.83 -41.76 -40.95
C VAL A 6 4.63 -41.44 -39.69
N LYS A 7 5.89 -41.05 -39.83
CA LYS A 7 6.73 -40.54 -38.74
C LYS A 7 6.54 -39.02 -38.58
N GLY A 8 5.32 -38.62 -38.24
CA GLY A 8 5.01 -37.26 -37.80
C GLY A 8 5.35 -37.10 -36.33
N LYS A 9 6.63 -36.89 -35.99
CA LYS A 9 7.00 -36.47 -34.64
C LYS A 9 6.79 -34.96 -34.57
N SER A 10 5.57 -34.53 -34.28
CA SER A 10 5.28 -33.14 -33.90
C SER A 10 6.07 -32.83 -32.64
N GLN A 11 7.20 -32.16 -32.81
CA GLN A 11 7.87 -31.45 -31.74
C GLN A 11 6.87 -30.37 -31.26
N MET A 12 6.13 -30.65 -30.19
CA MET A 12 5.48 -29.59 -29.45
C MET A 12 6.60 -28.69 -28.92
N PRO A 13 6.60 -27.37 -29.18
CA PRO A 13 7.56 -26.50 -28.53
C PRO A 13 7.32 -26.65 -27.03
N ALA A 14 8.37 -27.00 -26.29
CA ALA A 14 8.31 -26.92 -24.85
C ALA A 14 7.96 -25.46 -24.53
N SER A 15 6.70 -25.19 -24.17
CA SER A 15 6.30 -23.95 -23.55
C SER A 15 6.85 -23.96 -22.12
N GLY A 16 8.17 -24.05 -22.01
CA GLY A 16 8.88 -23.60 -20.84
C GLY A 16 8.93 -22.10 -20.98
N VAL A 17 8.05 -21.40 -20.26
CA VAL A 17 8.28 -19.99 -19.98
C VAL A 17 9.71 -19.91 -19.49
N ASP A 18 10.59 -19.30 -20.28
CA ASP A 18 11.99 -19.19 -19.94
C ASP A 18 12.07 -18.18 -18.80
N TRP A 19 11.96 -18.69 -17.58
CA TRP A 19 11.92 -17.89 -16.34
C TRP A 19 13.11 -16.95 -16.26
N TRP A 20 14.23 -17.34 -16.88
CA TRP A 20 15.42 -16.52 -16.98
C TRP A 20 15.21 -15.27 -17.84
N GLU A 21 14.53 -15.37 -18.98
CA GLU A 21 14.16 -14.19 -19.78
C GLU A 21 13.16 -13.29 -19.04
N ALA A 22 12.24 -13.88 -18.28
CA ALA A 22 11.27 -13.14 -17.49
C ALA A 22 11.91 -12.35 -16.32
N VAL A 23 12.96 -12.88 -15.69
CA VAL A 23 13.67 -12.21 -14.57
C VAL A 23 14.84 -11.34 -15.02
N ASN A 24 15.32 -11.50 -16.25
CA ASN A 24 16.39 -10.68 -16.82
C ASN A 24 16.13 -9.16 -16.72
N PRO A 25 14.92 -8.62 -17.00
CA PRO A 25 14.64 -7.20 -16.80
C PRO A 25 14.63 -6.78 -15.32
N LEU A 26 14.27 -7.67 -14.38
CA LEU A 26 14.32 -7.39 -12.94
C LEU A 26 15.75 -7.21 -12.44
N MET A 27 16.71 -7.97 -12.98
CA MET A 27 18.13 -7.82 -12.64
C MET A 27 18.80 -6.59 -13.27
N LYS A 28 18.17 -6.00 -14.30
CA LYS A 28 18.62 -4.73 -14.90
C LYS A 28 18.13 -3.48 -14.16
N LEU A 29 17.30 -3.65 -13.12
CA LEU A 29 16.80 -2.55 -12.31
C LEU A 29 17.93 -1.96 -11.45
N GLY A 30 18.16 -0.66 -11.58
CA GLY A 30 19.08 0.07 -10.71
C GLY A 30 18.64 0.06 -9.24
N LEU A 31 19.59 0.29 -8.33
CA LEU A 31 19.38 0.31 -6.87
C LEU A 31 18.17 1.17 -6.44
N LEU A 32 17.92 2.28 -7.13
CA LEU A 32 16.79 3.18 -6.88
C LEU A 32 15.42 2.48 -6.98
N HIS A 33 15.25 1.60 -7.98
CA HIS A 33 14.01 0.85 -8.17
C HIS A 33 13.77 -0.15 -7.03
N TRP A 34 14.84 -0.81 -6.56
CA TRP A 34 14.76 -1.73 -5.42
C TRP A 34 14.46 -1.00 -4.12
N ILE A 35 15.05 0.18 -3.91
CA ILE A 35 14.72 1.05 -2.76
C ILE A 35 13.25 1.48 -2.82
N GLY A 36 12.80 1.98 -3.98
CA GLY A 36 11.40 2.37 -4.18
C GLY A 36 10.43 1.21 -3.95
N ALA A 37 10.74 0.03 -4.46
CA ALA A 37 9.96 -1.18 -4.23
C ALA A 37 9.92 -1.57 -2.74
N ALA A 38 11.04 -1.51 -2.03
CA ALA A 38 11.08 -1.81 -0.59
C ALA A 38 10.19 -0.83 0.21
N ILE A 39 10.25 0.46 -0.10
CA ILE A 39 9.42 1.49 0.54
C ILE A 39 7.93 1.27 0.21
N PHE A 40 7.62 0.94 -1.04
CA PHE A 40 6.27 0.63 -1.48
C PHE A 40 5.68 -0.56 -0.70
N PHE A 41 6.40 -1.67 -0.62
CA PHE A 41 5.94 -2.85 0.12
C PHE A 41 5.82 -2.59 1.63
N TRP A 42 6.73 -1.80 2.19
CA TRP A 42 6.65 -1.37 3.57
C TRP A 42 5.37 -0.59 3.86
N GLY A 43 5.06 0.43 3.05
CA GLY A 43 3.81 1.18 3.15
C GLY A 43 2.57 0.30 2.96
N TRP A 44 2.59 -0.60 1.98
CA TRP A 44 1.49 -1.53 1.70
C TRP A 44 1.18 -2.48 2.87
N ILE A 45 2.21 -3.00 3.53
CA ILE A 45 2.04 -3.86 4.72
C ILE A 45 1.35 -3.07 5.84
N HIS A 46 1.79 -1.85 6.11
CA HIS A 46 1.18 -0.99 7.13
C HIS A 46 -0.26 -0.59 6.79
N GLN A 47 -0.53 -0.24 5.52
CA GLN A 47 -1.89 0.06 5.08
C GLN A 47 -2.82 -1.15 5.27
N ARG A 48 -2.37 -2.35 4.89
CA ARG A 48 -3.15 -3.58 5.09
C ARG A 48 -3.42 -3.86 6.56
N ARG A 49 -2.42 -3.72 7.44
CA ARG A 49 -2.59 -3.86 8.89
C ARG A 49 -3.60 -2.87 9.43
N CYS A 50 -3.55 -1.61 8.99
CA CYS A 50 -4.49 -0.59 9.42
C CYS A 50 -5.93 -0.92 9.02
N HIS A 51 -6.16 -1.40 7.79
CA HIS A 51 -7.49 -1.82 7.34
C HIS A 51 -8.01 -3.06 8.08
N VAL A 52 -7.14 -4.02 8.41
CA VAL A 52 -7.52 -5.18 9.23
C VAL A 52 -7.95 -4.73 10.62
N ILE A 53 -7.22 -3.81 11.24
CA ILE A 53 -7.59 -3.23 12.55
C ILE A 53 -8.96 -2.55 12.45
N LEU A 54 -9.14 -1.64 11.49
CA LEU A 54 -10.42 -0.93 11.29
C LEU A 54 -11.59 -1.89 11.00
N GLY A 55 -11.37 -2.92 10.18
CA GLY A 55 -12.36 -3.95 9.89
C GLY A 55 -12.77 -4.73 11.14
N SER A 56 -11.78 -5.11 11.97
CA SER A 56 -12.03 -5.84 13.22
C SER A 56 -12.86 -5.05 14.24
N LEU A 57 -12.79 -3.72 14.20
CA LEU A 57 -13.61 -2.85 15.06
C LEU A 57 -15.08 -2.85 14.64
N ARG A 58 -15.36 -3.00 13.34
CA ARG A 58 -16.73 -3.01 12.79
C ARG A 58 -17.44 -4.36 12.96
N SER A 59 -16.67 -5.45 13.06
CA SER A 59 -17.22 -6.81 13.17
C SER A 59 -17.64 -7.20 14.60
N ARG A 60 -17.59 -6.30 15.58
CA ARG A 60 -17.99 -6.59 16.97
C ARG A 60 -19.53 -6.66 17.08
N PRO A 61 -20.12 -7.84 17.35
CA PRO A 61 -21.56 -7.98 17.44
C PRO A 61 -22.07 -7.21 18.67
N GLY A 62 -23.02 -6.28 18.46
CA GLY A 62 -23.69 -5.52 19.54
C GLY A 62 -23.27 -4.05 19.70
N GLU A 63 -22.26 -3.56 18.96
CA GLU A 63 -21.78 -2.17 19.04
C GLU A 63 -21.74 -1.48 17.66
N ILE A 64 -22.74 -1.75 16.81
CA ILE A 64 -22.77 -1.30 15.40
C ILE A 64 -22.74 0.23 15.26
N ASP A 65 -23.17 0.96 16.30
CA ASP A 65 -23.23 2.44 16.35
C ASP A 65 -22.17 3.11 17.25
N LYS A 66 -21.34 2.32 17.95
CA LYS A 66 -20.30 2.88 18.81
C LYS A 66 -18.97 2.89 18.05
N TYR A 67 -18.54 4.09 17.67
CA TYR A 67 -17.16 4.27 17.23
C TYR A 67 -16.20 3.93 18.37
N VAL A 68 -15.16 3.17 18.04
CA VAL A 68 -14.11 2.75 18.98
C VAL A 68 -12.79 3.35 18.52
N ILE A 69 -11.99 3.82 19.47
CA ILE A 69 -10.65 4.36 19.17
C ILE A 69 -9.73 3.21 18.72
N PRO A 70 -9.24 3.21 17.46
CA PRO A 70 -8.31 2.17 16.99
C PRO A 70 -6.99 2.24 17.75
N ARG A 71 -6.41 1.06 18.04
CA ARG A 71 -5.08 0.90 18.64
C ARG A 71 -4.29 -0.18 17.90
N GLY A 72 -2.97 -0.08 17.93
CA GLY A 72 -2.04 -0.98 17.25
C GLY A 72 -1.43 -0.36 15.99
N ASP A 73 -0.23 -0.82 15.63
CA ASP A 73 0.57 -0.26 14.53
C ASP A 73 0.75 1.27 14.66
N TRP A 74 0.75 2.01 13.55
CA TRP A 74 0.89 3.47 13.55
C TRP A 74 -0.31 4.23 14.14
N PHE A 75 -1.40 3.57 14.55
CA PHE A 75 -2.51 4.25 15.25
C PHE A 75 -2.09 4.84 16.60
N GLU A 76 -0.96 4.43 17.16
CA GLU A 76 -0.44 5.00 18.41
C GLU A 76 0.19 6.39 18.19
N ILE A 77 0.62 6.68 16.97
CA ILE A 77 1.35 7.90 16.60
C ILE A 77 0.43 8.88 15.89
N VAL A 78 -0.39 8.39 14.97
CA VAL A 78 -1.30 9.21 14.15
C VAL A 78 -2.72 8.68 14.21
N SER A 79 -3.69 9.58 14.01
CA SER A 79 -5.12 9.25 14.07
C SER A 79 -5.55 8.44 12.85
N SER A 80 -4.98 8.73 11.68
CA SER A 80 -5.27 8.05 10.41
C SER A 80 -4.00 7.51 9.75
N PRO A 81 -3.40 6.43 10.29
CA PRO A 81 -2.15 5.85 9.79
C PRO A 81 -2.24 5.22 8.41
N HIS A 82 -3.44 4.78 8.00
CA HIS A 82 -3.66 4.24 6.65
C HIS A 82 -3.40 5.29 5.56
N TYR A 83 -3.71 6.56 5.84
CA TYR A 83 -3.39 7.67 4.94
C TYR A 83 -1.89 7.97 4.90
N LEU A 84 -1.21 7.90 6.05
CA LEU A 84 0.24 8.01 6.09
C LEU A 84 0.89 6.89 5.27
N ALA A 85 0.40 5.65 5.42
CA ALA A 85 0.87 4.50 4.65
C ALA A 85 0.65 4.68 3.14
N GLU A 86 -0.49 5.24 2.73
CA GLU A 86 -0.76 5.59 1.34
C GLU A 86 0.26 6.62 0.80
N ILE A 87 0.58 7.66 1.56
CA ILE A 87 1.65 8.61 1.19
C ILE A 87 3.00 7.89 1.02
N VAL A 88 3.36 6.98 1.92
CA VAL A 88 4.61 6.18 1.81
C VAL A 88 4.63 5.34 0.53
N ILE A 89 3.50 4.75 0.14
CA ILE A 89 3.37 3.98 -1.10
C ILE A 89 3.65 4.85 -2.32
N TYR A 90 3.05 6.05 -2.39
CA TYR A 90 3.27 6.99 -3.49
C TYR A 90 4.71 7.53 -3.53
N VAL A 91 5.34 7.74 -2.36
CA VAL A 91 6.77 8.10 -2.28
C VAL A 91 7.65 6.95 -2.81
N GLY A 92 7.36 5.70 -2.44
CA GLY A 92 8.06 4.54 -2.99
C GLY A 92 7.90 4.44 -4.51
N LEU A 93 6.71 4.74 -5.03
CA LEU A 93 6.43 4.77 -6.46
C LEU A 93 7.19 5.89 -7.19
N LEU A 94 7.28 7.07 -6.58
CA LEU A 94 8.04 8.20 -7.12
C LEU A 94 9.55 7.90 -7.20
N ILE A 95 10.09 7.25 -6.16
CA ILE A 95 11.48 6.82 -6.14
C ILE A 95 11.72 5.74 -7.21
N ALA A 96 10.80 4.76 -7.31
CA ALA A 96 10.89 3.70 -8.31
C ALA A 96 10.73 4.22 -9.76
N SER A 97 9.99 5.30 -9.99
CA SER A 97 9.85 5.92 -11.31
C SER A 97 11.03 6.84 -11.68
N GLY A 98 11.98 7.05 -10.78
CA GLY A 98 13.08 7.99 -10.99
C GLY A 98 12.66 9.46 -10.94
N GLY A 99 11.54 9.79 -10.28
CA GLY A 99 11.06 11.16 -10.13
C GLY A 99 10.21 11.67 -11.30
N ASP A 100 9.57 10.78 -12.04
CA ASP A 100 8.67 11.14 -13.14
C ASP A 100 7.55 12.09 -12.66
N LEU A 101 7.32 13.17 -13.40
CA LEU A 101 6.27 14.15 -13.15
C LEU A 101 4.88 13.49 -13.12
N THR A 102 4.69 12.42 -13.89
CA THR A 102 3.46 11.62 -13.94
C THR A 102 3.11 11.02 -12.58
N VAL A 103 4.11 10.71 -11.74
CA VAL A 103 3.91 10.19 -10.37
C VAL A 103 3.94 11.32 -9.33
N TRP A 104 4.67 12.40 -9.63
CA TRP A 104 4.79 13.54 -8.73
C TRP A 104 3.47 14.31 -8.55
N LEU A 105 2.73 14.53 -9.65
CA LEU A 105 1.42 15.19 -9.63
C LEU A 105 0.39 14.47 -8.74
N PRO A 106 0.13 13.15 -8.91
CA PRO A 106 -0.79 12.44 -8.04
C PRO A 106 -0.28 12.34 -6.61
N LEU A 107 1.04 12.23 -6.36
CA LEU A 107 1.58 12.28 -5.00
C LEU A 107 1.21 13.60 -4.31
N GLY A 108 1.42 14.74 -4.97
CA GLY A 108 1.06 16.06 -4.41
C GLY A 108 -0.43 16.17 -4.10
N PHE A 109 -1.29 15.69 -5.01
CA PHE A 109 -2.72 15.65 -4.80
C PHE A 109 -3.12 14.74 -3.63
N VAL A 110 -2.58 13.53 -3.56
CA VAL A 110 -2.84 12.56 -2.49
C VAL A 110 -2.41 13.13 -1.14
N VAL A 111 -1.23 13.71 -1.04
CA VAL A 111 -0.75 14.33 0.21
C VAL A 111 -1.71 15.44 0.67
N ALA A 112 -2.10 16.35 -0.23
CA ALA A 112 -3.01 17.44 0.13
C ALA A 112 -4.41 16.94 0.54
N ASN A 113 -5.00 16.06 -0.27
CA ASN A 113 -6.32 15.50 -0.03
C ASN A 113 -6.38 14.70 1.28
N LEU A 114 -5.39 13.83 1.50
CA LEU A 114 -5.33 13.01 2.70
C LEU A 114 -5.03 13.85 3.95
N ALA A 115 -4.16 14.85 3.86
CA ALA A 115 -3.90 15.77 4.98
C ALA A 115 -5.16 16.47 5.44
N PHE A 116 -5.98 16.97 4.48
CA PHE A 116 -7.27 17.58 4.80
C PHE A 116 -8.25 16.59 5.44
N ALA A 117 -8.40 15.40 4.84
CA ALA A 117 -9.28 14.36 5.36
C ALA A 117 -8.89 13.89 6.78
N ALA A 118 -7.59 13.79 7.06
CA ALA A 118 -7.10 13.43 8.38
C ALA A 118 -7.30 14.52 9.43
N ALA A 119 -7.17 15.80 9.04
CA ALA A 119 -7.44 16.91 9.94
C ALA A 119 -8.91 16.91 10.40
N GLU A 120 -9.85 16.72 9.48
CA GLU A 120 -11.27 16.61 9.81
C GLU A 120 -11.55 15.36 10.66
N THR A 121 -10.94 14.23 10.33
CA THR A 121 -11.07 12.99 11.12
C THR A 121 -10.54 13.16 12.54
N HIS A 122 -9.38 13.79 12.71
CA HIS A 122 -8.76 14.05 14.00
C HIS A 122 -9.61 15.00 14.85
N ARG A 123 -10.13 16.08 14.24
CA ARG A 123 -11.05 17.02 14.88
C ARG A 123 -12.37 16.35 15.29
N TRP A 124 -12.89 15.45 14.45
CA TRP A 124 -14.06 14.65 14.77
C TRP A 124 -13.81 13.72 15.97
N TYR A 125 -12.65 13.04 16.03
CA TYR A 125 -12.28 12.19 17.17
C TYR A 125 -12.20 12.99 18.48
N HIS A 126 -11.61 14.18 18.46
CA HIS A 126 -11.55 15.05 19.64
C HIS A 126 -12.92 15.56 20.09
N SER A 127 -13.86 15.80 19.16
CA SER A 127 -15.24 16.20 19.47
C SER A 127 -16.08 15.04 19.99
N LYS A 128 -15.82 13.82 19.52
CA LYS A 128 -16.61 12.63 19.84
C LYS A 128 -16.18 11.93 21.13
N PHE A 129 -14.88 11.97 21.47
CA PHE A 129 -14.32 11.25 22.61
C PHE A 129 -13.60 12.19 23.57
N ASP A 130 -14.15 12.38 24.77
CA ASP A 130 -13.53 13.19 25.83
C ASP A 130 -12.15 12.64 26.27
N ASN A 131 -11.95 11.33 26.15
CA ASN A 131 -10.71 10.63 26.52
C ASN A 131 -9.79 10.32 25.32
N TYR A 132 -9.89 11.05 24.22
CA TYR A 132 -8.98 10.84 23.07
C TYR A 132 -7.53 11.23 23.43
N PRO A 133 -6.52 10.38 23.14
CA PRO A 133 -5.13 10.65 23.49
C PRO A 133 -4.58 11.88 22.75
N ARG A 134 -4.25 12.93 23.51
CA ARG A 134 -3.71 14.21 23.00
C ARG A 134 -2.34 14.11 22.31
N ASN A 135 -1.62 13.00 22.50
CA ASN A 135 -0.31 12.79 21.89
C ASN A 135 -0.39 12.29 20.43
N ARG A 136 -1.58 11.88 19.96
CA ARG A 136 -1.77 11.44 18.57
C ARG A 136 -1.87 12.63 17.65
N ARG A 137 -1.16 12.59 16.53
CA ARG A 137 -1.22 13.61 15.48
C ARG A 137 -2.27 13.28 14.43
N ALA A 138 -2.55 14.23 13.52
CA ALA A 138 -3.54 14.00 12.47
C ALA A 138 -2.99 13.06 11.38
N ILE A 139 -1.84 13.39 10.78
CA ILE A 139 -1.28 12.61 9.65
C ILE A 139 0.25 12.67 9.53
N ILE A 140 0.89 13.85 9.58
CA ILE A 140 2.34 14.01 9.42
C ILE A 140 2.94 14.31 10.80
N PRO A 141 3.88 13.50 11.29
CA PRO A 141 4.65 13.86 12.48
C PRO A 141 5.35 15.20 12.25
N TYR A 142 5.14 16.18 13.14
CA TYR A 142 5.82 17.48 13.22
C TYR A 142 5.35 18.64 12.33
N VAL A 143 4.35 18.46 11.47
CA VAL A 143 3.74 19.60 10.74
C VAL A 143 2.34 19.93 11.27
N TYR A 144 1.60 18.92 11.74
CA TYR A 144 0.35 19.00 12.51
C TYR A 144 0.26 17.76 13.43
#